data_AF-A0AAE0JC03-F1
#
_entry.id   AF-A0AAE0JC03-F1
#
_cell.length_a   1.000
_cell.length_b   1.000
_cell.length_c   1.000
_cell.angle_alpha   90.00
_cell.angle_beta   90.00
_cell.angle_gamma   90.00
#
_symmetry.space_group_name_H-M   'P 1'
#
loop_
_entity.id
_entity.type
_entity.pdbx_description
1 polymer ?
#
loop_
_entity_poly.entity_id
_entity_poly.type
_entity_poly.pdbx_seq_one_letter_code
_entity_poly.pdbx_strand_id
1 'polypeptide(L)'
;MPPGDGIVEIPNEHTYDLPPSLPASNSPNTSKVYGISMFHQLHCLNFIRYAYEPDSIKDHPADEVVYHRDHCIDYIRQAILCAGDVTFDPLTEVGINGIGATHVSQL
;
A
#
# COMPACT_ATOMS: atom_id res chain seq x y z
N MET A 1 -3.13 -0.36 -10.57
CA MET A 1 -2.67 0.80 -9.79
C MET A 1 -2.44 1.97 -10.73
N PRO A 2 -2.57 3.23 -10.30
CA PRO A 2 -2.18 4.36 -11.14
C PRO A 2 -0.67 4.29 -11.47
N PRO A 3 -0.23 4.90 -12.57
CA PRO A 3 1.18 4.89 -12.96
C PRO A 3 2.09 5.38 -11.82
N GLY A 4 3.18 4.65 -11.55
CA GLY A 4 4.18 5.00 -10.53
C GLY A 4 4.05 4.32 -9.17
N ASP A 5 3.03 3.46 -8.97
CA ASP A 5 2.83 2.62 -7.77
C ASP A 5 2.81 3.35 -6.41
N GLY A 6 2.75 4.70 -6.42
CA GLY A 6 2.84 5.52 -5.22
C GLY A 6 4.27 5.66 -4.67
N ILE A 7 5.29 5.43 -5.48
CA ILE A 7 6.70 5.53 -5.09
C ILE A 7 7.22 6.95 -5.39
N VAL A 8 7.93 7.53 -4.43
CA VAL A 8 8.53 8.87 -4.53
C VAL A 8 10.00 8.86 -4.10
N GLU A 9 10.81 9.71 -4.73
CA GLU A 9 12.16 10.03 -4.27
C GLU A 9 12.13 11.33 -3.46
N ILE A 10 12.64 11.30 -2.23
CA ILE A 10 12.66 12.45 -1.33
C ILE A 10 14.12 12.89 -1.11
N PRO A 11 14.48 14.16 -1.36
CA PRO A 11 15.81 14.69 -1.06
C PRO A 11 16.20 14.47 0.39
N ASN A 12 17.47 14.13 0.65
CA ASN A 12 17.98 13.78 1.97
C ASN A 12 17.67 14.85 3.04
N GLU A 13 17.71 16.13 2.64
CA GLU A 13 17.39 17.30 3.47
C GLU A 13 15.95 17.33 4.00
N HIS A 14 15.03 16.56 3.42
CA HIS A 14 13.64 16.44 3.84
C HIS A 14 13.32 15.09 4.52
N THR A 15 14.33 14.25 4.75
CA THR A 15 14.13 12.90 5.34
C THR A 15 14.45 12.82 6.82
N TYR A 16 14.71 13.95 7.48
CA TYR A 16 15.21 13.99 8.86
C TYR A 16 14.20 13.44 9.89
N ASP A 17 12.90 13.66 9.67
CA ASP A 17 11.81 13.14 10.50
C ASP A 17 11.17 11.86 9.93
N LEU A 18 11.71 11.33 8.82
CA LEU A 18 11.17 10.14 8.16
C LEU A 18 11.89 8.87 8.62
N PRO A 19 11.22 7.72 8.61
CA PRO A 19 11.87 6.44 8.84
C PRO A 19 13.09 6.24 7.91
N PRO A 20 14.16 5.56 8.37
CA PRO A 20 15.29 5.23 7.53
C PRO A 20 14.83 4.44 6.29
N SER A 21 15.36 4.82 5.13
CA SER A 21 15.02 4.19 3.85
C SER A 21 16.26 4.08 2.95
N LEU A 22 16.22 3.14 2.01
CA LEU A 22 17.28 2.93 1.03
C LEU A 22 17.44 4.13 0.07
N PRO A 23 18.66 4.38 -0.43
CA PRO A 23 18.93 5.43 -1.40
C PRO A 23 18.16 5.27 -2.71
N ALA A 24 17.84 6.39 -3.35
CA ALA A 24 17.20 6.43 -4.65
C ALA A 24 18.13 5.92 -5.77
N SER A 25 17.60 5.08 -6.67
CA SER A 25 18.39 4.55 -7.79
C SER A 25 18.92 5.64 -8.73
N ASN A 26 18.12 6.68 -8.97
CA ASN A 26 18.50 7.78 -9.87
C ASN A 26 19.38 8.84 -9.18
N SER A 27 19.28 8.93 -7.85
CA SER A 27 19.92 9.97 -7.04
C SER A 27 20.47 9.40 -5.72
N PRO A 28 21.37 8.40 -5.75
CA PRO A 28 21.72 7.61 -4.57
C PRO A 28 22.45 8.38 -3.48
N ASN A 29 23.07 9.51 -3.83
CA ASN A 29 23.81 10.33 -2.86
C ASN A 29 22.96 11.47 -2.29
N THR A 30 21.80 11.77 -2.88
CA THR A 30 21.03 12.99 -2.59
C THR A 30 19.58 12.73 -2.21
N SER A 31 19.05 11.54 -2.46
CA SER A 31 17.64 11.21 -2.21
C SER A 31 17.46 9.79 -1.68
N LYS A 32 16.35 9.57 -0.97
CA LYS A 32 15.87 8.25 -0.52
C LYS A 32 14.53 7.92 -1.17
N VAL A 33 14.17 6.65 -1.23
CA VAL A 33 12.90 6.18 -1.80
C VAL A 33 11.86 5.97 -0.72
N TYR A 34 10.62 6.37 -0.95
CA TYR A 34 9.50 6.04 -0.08
C TYR A 34 8.29 5.63 -0.90
N GLY A 35 7.44 4.78 -0.33
CA GLY A 35 6.08 4.57 -0.82
C GLY A 35 5.09 5.42 -0.04
N ILE A 36 4.02 5.86 -0.68
CA ILE A 36 2.88 6.47 0.00
C ILE A 36 1.94 5.35 0.48
N SER A 37 1.66 5.29 1.78
CA SER A 37 0.96 4.16 2.42
C SER A 37 -0.39 3.84 1.77
N MET A 38 -1.20 4.83 1.37
CA MET A 38 -2.47 4.60 0.67
C MET A 38 -2.30 3.71 -0.58
N PHE A 39 -1.26 3.93 -1.39
CA PHE A 39 -1.04 3.11 -2.58
C PHE A 39 -0.62 1.70 -2.21
N HIS A 40 0.22 1.56 -1.19
CA HIS A 40 0.61 0.23 -0.71
C HIS A 40 -0.58 -0.53 -0.11
N GLN A 41 -1.48 0.13 0.62
CA GLN A 41 -2.75 -0.46 1.08
C GLN A 41 -3.62 -0.95 -0.09
N LEU A 42 -3.74 -0.16 -1.17
CA LEU A 42 -4.46 -0.56 -2.38
C LEU A 42 -3.78 -1.74 -3.10
N HIS A 43 -2.46 -1.77 -3.12
CA HIS A 43 -1.67 -2.89 -3.66
C HIS A 43 -1.98 -4.19 -2.90
N CYS A 44 -1.88 -4.16 -1.58
CA CYS A 44 -2.17 -5.31 -0.72
C CYS A 44 -3.62 -5.78 -0.88
N LEU A 45 -4.58 -4.86 -0.91
CA LEU A 45 -5.99 -5.20 -1.09
C LEU A 45 -6.25 -5.92 -2.43
N ASN A 46 -5.59 -5.50 -3.50
CA ASN A 46 -5.69 -6.16 -4.80
C ASN A 46 -5.01 -7.54 -4.81
N PHE A 47 -3.92 -7.71 -4.06
CA PHE A 47 -3.31 -9.03 -3.84
C PHE A 47 -4.27 -9.99 -3.13
N ILE A 48 -4.96 -9.53 -2.09
CA ILE A 48 -5.97 -10.32 -1.37
C ILE A 48 -7.11 -10.75 -2.32
N ARG A 49 -7.57 -9.84 -3.18
CA ARG A 49 -8.60 -10.14 -4.19
C ARG A 49 -8.19 -11.31 -5.09
N TYR A 50 -6.93 -11.35 -5.54
CA TYR A 50 -6.43 -12.44 -6.39
C TYR A 50 -6.17 -13.74 -5.63
N ALA A 51 -5.77 -13.65 -4.36
CA ALA A 51 -5.52 -14.81 -3.51
C ALA A 51 -6.82 -15.51 -3.07
N TYR A 52 -7.96 -14.83 -3.17
CA TYR A 52 -9.23 -15.34 -2.68
C TYR A 52 -9.87 -16.35 -3.65
N GLU A 53 -9.99 -17.59 -3.19
CA GLU A 53 -10.67 -18.67 -3.90
C GLU A 53 -12.16 -18.77 -3.46
N PRO A 54 -13.12 -18.86 -4.40
CA PRO A 54 -14.54 -19.00 -4.07
C PRO A 54 -14.90 -20.25 -3.27
N ASP A 55 -14.18 -21.36 -3.45
CA ASP A 55 -14.48 -22.65 -2.81
C ASP A 55 -13.96 -22.73 -1.36
N SER A 56 -13.31 -21.67 -0.88
CA SER A 56 -12.81 -21.57 0.50
C SER A 56 -13.93 -21.46 1.56
N ILE A 57 -15.14 -21.03 1.17
CA ILE A 57 -16.33 -20.99 2.02
C ILE A 57 -17.33 -22.04 1.56
N LYS A 58 -17.44 -23.14 2.31
CA LYS A 58 -18.21 -24.34 1.90
C LYS A 58 -19.72 -24.24 2.14
N ASP A 59 -20.14 -23.35 3.04
CA ASP A 59 -21.55 -23.22 3.43
C ASP A 59 -22.33 -22.24 2.53
N HIS A 60 -21.70 -21.68 1.49
CA HIS A 60 -22.31 -20.73 0.56
C HIS A 60 -22.04 -21.13 -0.90
N PRO A 61 -22.95 -20.80 -1.84
CA PRO A 61 -22.68 -20.93 -3.27
C PRO A 61 -21.46 -20.11 -3.72
N ALA A 62 -20.66 -20.67 -4.63
CA ALA A 62 -19.42 -20.02 -5.11
C ALA A 62 -19.66 -18.65 -5.76
N ASP A 63 -20.79 -18.46 -6.44
CA ASP A 63 -21.19 -17.19 -7.06
C ASP A 63 -21.54 -16.12 -6.02
N GLU A 64 -22.23 -16.50 -4.95
CA GLU A 64 -22.50 -15.61 -3.81
C GLU A 64 -21.21 -15.18 -3.13
N VAL A 65 -20.27 -16.12 -2.96
CA VAL A 65 -18.95 -15.86 -2.38
C VAL A 65 -18.14 -14.90 -3.25
N VAL A 66 -18.14 -15.10 -4.58
CA VAL A 66 -17.50 -14.17 -5.54
C VAL A 66 -18.10 -12.77 -5.45
N TYR A 67 -19.42 -12.68 -5.40
CA TYR A 67 -20.12 -11.40 -5.29
C TYR A 67 -19.72 -10.65 -4.01
N HIS A 68 -19.71 -11.35 -2.87
CA HIS A 68 -19.29 -10.76 -1.60
C HIS A 68 -17.82 -10.36 -1.61
N ARG A 69 -16.92 -11.19 -2.14
CA ARG A 69 -15.51 -10.81 -2.32
C ARG A 69 -15.40 -9.49 -3.08
N ASP A 70 -15.98 -9.41 -4.27
CA ASP A 70 -15.74 -8.27 -5.17
C ASP A 70 -16.32 -6.96 -4.62
N HIS A 71 -17.53 -6.97 -4.04
CA HIS A 71 -18.08 -5.74 -3.47
C HIS A 71 -17.44 -5.37 -2.12
N CYS A 72 -17.06 -6.33 -1.27
CA CYS A 72 -16.34 -6.05 -0.02
C CYS A 72 -14.97 -5.43 -0.30
N ILE A 73 -14.24 -5.97 -1.29
CA ILE A 73 -12.98 -5.38 -1.74
C ILE A 73 -13.20 -3.95 -2.26
N ASP A 74 -14.25 -3.69 -3.05
CA ASP A 74 -14.52 -2.33 -3.51
C ASP A 74 -14.91 -1.38 -2.36
N TYR A 75 -15.68 -1.85 -1.39
CA TYR A 75 -16.05 -1.07 -0.21
C TYR A 75 -14.82 -0.66 0.62
N ILE A 76 -13.89 -1.59 0.88
CA ILE A 76 -12.63 -1.30 1.57
C ILE A 76 -11.75 -0.37 0.74
N ARG A 77 -11.69 -0.56 -0.59
CA ARG A 77 -10.98 0.34 -1.50
C ARG A 77 -11.46 1.77 -1.37
N GLN A 78 -12.78 1.98 -1.29
CA GLN A 78 -13.37 3.31 -1.09
C GLN A 78 -12.98 3.89 0.27
N ALA A 79 -12.96 3.09 1.34
CA ALA A 79 -12.52 3.54 2.66
C ALA A 79 -11.04 3.97 2.66
N ILE A 80 -10.15 3.21 2.02
CA ILE A 80 -8.73 3.56 1.86
C ILE A 80 -8.58 4.89 1.13
N LEU A 81 -9.29 5.07 0.01
CA LEU A 81 -9.25 6.31 -0.77
C LEU A 81 -9.84 7.50 -0.02
N CYS A 82 -10.85 7.27 0.82
CA CYS A 82 -11.47 8.31 1.64
C CYS A 82 -10.53 8.78 2.76
N ALA A 83 -9.82 7.85 3.41
CA ALA A 83 -8.86 8.18 4.45
C ALA A 83 -7.58 8.80 3.88
N GLY A 84 -7.14 8.33 2.71
CA GLY A 84 -6.04 8.93 1.97
C GLY A 84 -4.73 8.99 2.76
N ASP A 85 -4.31 7.89 3.38
CA ASP A 85 -3.10 7.86 4.21
C ASP A 85 -1.82 8.21 3.43
N VAL A 86 -1.29 9.42 3.68
CA VAL A 86 -0.09 9.95 3.02
C VAL A 86 1.20 9.70 3.80
N THR A 87 1.18 8.80 4.79
CA THR A 87 2.39 8.38 5.51
C THR A 87 3.42 7.81 4.51
N PHE A 88 4.71 8.02 4.80
CA PHE A 88 5.81 7.49 4.01
C PHE A 88 6.28 6.13 4.54
N ASP A 89 6.05 5.09 3.76
CA ASP A 89 6.58 3.75 4.00
C ASP A 89 8.02 3.67 3.45
N PRO A 90 9.02 3.29 4.26
CA PRO A 90 10.40 3.20 3.80
C PRO A 90 10.60 2.02 2.83
N LEU A 91 11.51 2.22 1.86
CA LEU A 91 12.06 1.13 1.06
C LEU A 91 13.12 0.38 1.88
N THR A 92 12.95 -0.93 2.02
CA THR A 92 13.89 -1.83 2.70
C THR A 92 14.49 -2.84 1.71
N GLU A 93 15.38 -3.72 2.19
CA GLU A 93 15.94 -4.81 1.37
C GLU A 93 14.87 -5.77 0.81
N VAL A 94 13.71 -5.87 1.47
CA VAL A 94 12.58 -6.70 1.04
C VAL A 94 11.48 -5.89 0.33
N GLY A 95 11.74 -4.62 0.02
CA GLY A 95 10.80 -3.71 -0.62
C GLY A 95 10.09 -2.76 0.35
N ILE A 96 9.10 -2.05 -0.18
CA ILE A 96 8.17 -1.22 0.60
C ILE A 96 7.09 -2.15 1.14
N ASN A 97 7.10 -2.39 2.45
CA ASN A 97 6.21 -3.37 3.07
C ASN A 97 5.28 -2.76 4.14
N GLY A 98 5.36 -1.46 4.42
CA GLY A 98 4.54 -0.75 5.41
C GLY A 98 4.71 -1.22 6.86
N ILE A 99 5.53 -2.24 7.12
CA ILE A 99 5.73 -2.78 8.47
C ILE A 99 6.66 -1.84 9.24
N GLY A 100 6.20 -1.35 10.38
CA GLY A 100 6.94 -0.41 11.23
C GLY A 100 6.75 1.05 10.82
N ALA A 101 5.97 1.35 9.78
CA ALA A 101 5.49 2.69 9.53
C ALA A 101 4.51 3.10 10.63
N THR A 102 4.66 4.32 11.13
CA THR A 102 3.69 4.90 12.05
C THR A 102 2.67 5.66 11.22
N HIS A 103 1.50 5.04 11.00
CA HIS A 103 0.41 5.66 10.26
C HIS A 103 -0.20 6.77 11.11
N VAL A 104 -0.13 8.00 10.60
CA VAL A 104 -0.69 9.16 11.28
C VAL A 104 -1.91 9.61 10.50
N SER A 105 -3.06 9.62 11.15
CA SER A 105 -4.25 10.23 10.55
C SER A 105 -3.97 11.72 10.40
N GLN A 106 -4.04 12.23 9.17
CA GLN A 106 -4.05 13.67 8.93
C GLN A 106 -5.50 14.19 9.08
N LEU A 107 -6.04 14.06 10.30
CA LEU A 107 -7.29 14.65 10.79
C LEU A 107 -7.16 14.98 12.28
#